data_AF-A0A850SG72-F1
#
_entry.id   AF-A0A850SG72-F1
#
_cell.length_a   1.000
_cell.length_b   1.000
_cell.length_c   1.000
_cell.angle_alpha   90.00
_cell.angle_beta   90.00
_cell.angle_gamma   90.00
#
_symmetry.space_group_name_H-M   'P 1'
#
loop_
_entity.id
_entity.type
_entity.pdbx_description
1 polymer ?
#
loop_
_entity_poly.entity_id
_entity_poly.type
_entity_poly.pdbx_seq_one_letter_code
_entity_poly.pdbx_strand_id
1 'polypeptide(L)'
;MENALDRPVTSFVSRQFVLIDGEIDVAKAVETMQTRNSDTIIVTRRGAPIGIVTDSDILDKVVQTGGDSDRILLKTIMTSPVITASPKATAREVLGLMRFYKIKRIPIIEDDKVVGIVTQRVLADSIRTSVLERTFRKYRSAVRDQLKTLLGNMGLVIQFAGILLVFPALLGAFTGQTESAAGVFIAVVGLFATGFILNTYGERGPLNLKQSSILVVSSFLLLGLFGSIPYMYVNPFGNIPLDALFVNSFFESISGFTTIGLSMIFFPENLPDSLNFYRSYTQWVGGLSFIYLIMMLFYPEQKLNAMKSMLGGTMLRFKQLLITISIIFTIYTAVLILLAYSTDGTNFIYDTALIFATVTTGGFSPSSTFVSMDNIPRLFVVGAGMIIGALPFAFHYSIFFKELRRKRLGTEVLIYAMVLVAAVPVFIALSGADPLAAAFHIVSASTTSGFQFLDLTTIPIASKVMLIMLMLLGGTAFSTAGGIKVSRLYLVYQKITKKDITDIAGSISTRAMDKAFYESMIVIGAYIAIALVTGLAIGALEDITFDNALFEATSALTTSGLSTYLIAVDSDILSKFILIANMVSGRFEIIAIMYIFIARLRR
;
A
#
# COMPACT_ATOMS: atom_id res chain seq x y z
N MET A 1 24.54 12.88 -24.18
CA MET A 1 25.16 14.15 -23.76
C MET A 1 26.61 13.88 -23.43
N GLU A 2 27.52 14.52 -24.18
CA GLU A 2 28.95 14.48 -23.91
C GLU A 2 29.28 15.00 -22.51
N ASN A 3 30.30 14.39 -21.91
CA ASN A 3 30.89 14.75 -20.63
C ASN A 3 31.32 16.22 -20.66
N ALA A 4 30.97 16.99 -19.61
CA ALA A 4 31.24 18.42 -19.56
C ALA A 4 32.73 18.77 -19.71
N LEU A 5 33.63 17.85 -19.31
CA LEU A 5 35.08 17.98 -19.45
C LEU A 5 35.58 17.91 -20.89
N ASP A 6 34.83 17.25 -21.78
CA ASP A 6 35.24 16.98 -23.15
C ASP A 6 34.62 17.98 -24.13
N ARG A 7 33.80 18.93 -23.63
CA ARG A 7 33.22 20.01 -24.43
C ARG A 7 34.25 21.10 -24.73
N PRO A 8 34.17 21.76 -25.90
CA PRO A 8 34.97 22.94 -26.21
C PRO A 8 34.73 24.07 -25.21
N VAL A 9 35.79 24.82 -24.89
CA VAL A 9 35.74 25.89 -23.91
C VAL A 9 34.85 27.06 -24.31
N THR A 10 34.53 27.19 -25.59
CA THR A 10 33.51 28.14 -26.11
C THR A 10 32.16 28.01 -25.43
N SER A 11 31.81 26.82 -24.92
CA SER A 11 30.56 26.59 -24.16
C SER A 11 30.57 27.22 -22.74
N PHE A 12 31.73 27.69 -22.28
CA PHE A 12 31.97 28.17 -20.91
C PHE A 12 32.57 29.59 -20.86
N VAL A 13 32.63 30.26 -22.01
CA VAL A 13 33.21 31.60 -22.14
C VAL A 13 32.30 32.65 -21.50
N SER A 14 32.89 33.49 -20.65
CA SER A 14 32.32 34.77 -20.23
C SER A 14 32.95 35.92 -21.03
N ARG A 15 32.17 36.97 -21.26
CA ARG A 15 32.64 38.24 -21.85
C ARG A 15 32.84 39.34 -20.81
N GLN A 16 32.82 39.00 -19.52
CA GLN A 16 33.02 39.95 -18.41
C GLN A 16 34.50 40.23 -18.14
N PHE A 17 35.19 40.80 -19.12
CA PHE A 17 36.59 41.27 -18.99
C PHE A 17 36.73 42.63 -19.67
N VAL A 18 37.79 43.38 -19.31
CA VAL A 18 38.16 44.62 -20.00
C VAL A 18 39.57 44.52 -20.59
N LEU A 19 39.76 45.11 -21.77
CA LEU A 19 41.07 45.24 -22.42
C LEU A 19 41.59 46.64 -22.17
N ILE A 20 42.76 46.75 -21.52
CA ILE A 20 43.36 48.04 -21.16
C ILE A 20 44.84 48.00 -21.56
N ASP A 21 45.39 49.12 -22.04
CA ASP A 21 46.81 49.23 -22.36
C ASP A 21 47.65 49.27 -21.07
N GLY A 22 48.79 48.58 -21.06
CA GLY A 22 49.64 48.46 -19.88
C GLY A 22 50.29 49.76 -19.39
N GLU A 23 50.27 50.82 -20.21
CA GLU A 23 50.77 52.16 -19.85
C GLU A 23 49.72 53.02 -19.11
N ILE A 24 48.52 52.49 -18.82
CA ILE A 24 47.50 53.18 -18.02
C ILE A 24 47.75 52.92 -16.53
N ASP A 25 47.50 53.93 -15.69
CA ASP A 25 47.59 53.83 -14.23
C ASP A 25 46.50 52.93 -13.62
N VAL A 26 46.76 52.41 -12.43
CA VAL A 26 45.85 51.46 -11.76
C VAL A 26 44.52 52.12 -11.39
N ALA A 27 44.49 53.40 -10.99
CA ALA A 27 43.25 54.08 -10.61
C ALA A 27 42.25 54.14 -11.78
N LYS A 28 42.71 54.57 -12.96
CA LYS A 28 41.90 54.63 -14.19
C LYS A 28 41.50 53.24 -14.71
N ALA A 29 42.37 52.24 -14.49
CA ALA A 29 42.07 50.86 -14.80
C ALA A 29 40.93 50.30 -13.94
N VAL A 30 40.94 50.59 -12.63
CA VAL A 30 39.87 50.22 -11.69
C VAL A 30 38.56 50.91 -12.05
N GLU A 31 38.58 52.20 -12.39
CA GLU A 31 37.38 52.94 -12.84
C GLU A 31 36.74 52.28 -14.08
N THR A 32 37.58 51.89 -15.05
CA THR A 32 37.13 51.18 -16.25
C THR A 32 36.54 49.81 -15.91
N MET A 33 37.18 49.09 -14.98
CA MET A 33 36.74 47.78 -14.51
C MET A 33 35.39 47.85 -13.79
N GLN A 34 35.18 48.86 -12.93
CA GLN A 34 33.91 49.12 -12.25
C GLN A 34 32.80 49.51 -13.24
N THR A 35 33.08 50.45 -14.15
CA THR A 35 32.10 50.92 -15.14
C THR A 35 31.59 49.80 -16.05
N ARG A 36 32.46 48.82 -16.35
CA ARG A 36 32.12 47.65 -17.18
C ARG A 36 31.68 46.42 -16.38
N ASN A 37 31.55 46.54 -15.05
CA ASN A 37 31.18 45.46 -14.14
C ASN A 37 31.99 44.17 -14.39
N SER A 38 33.32 44.31 -14.44
CA SER A 38 34.27 43.23 -14.64
C SER A 38 35.16 43.05 -13.41
N ASP A 39 35.70 41.84 -13.22
CA ASP A 39 36.65 41.50 -12.15
C ASP A 39 38.06 41.17 -12.71
N THR A 40 38.23 41.38 -14.02
CA THR A 40 39.41 40.93 -14.76
C THR A 40 39.78 41.89 -15.88
N ILE A 41 41.03 42.35 -15.84
CA ILE A 41 41.66 43.17 -16.86
C ILE A 41 42.65 42.30 -17.62
N ILE A 42 42.49 42.24 -18.94
CA ILE A 42 43.51 41.70 -19.83
C ILE A 42 44.34 42.87 -20.33
N VAL A 43 45.60 42.90 -19.90
CA VAL A 43 46.53 43.97 -20.22
C VAL A 43 47.07 43.75 -21.63
N THR A 44 47.00 44.78 -22.45
CA THR A 44 47.41 44.76 -23.85
C THR A 44 48.57 45.71 -24.12
N ARG A 45 49.30 45.46 -25.20
CA ARG A 45 50.28 46.39 -25.78
C ARG A 45 50.15 46.36 -27.29
N ARG A 46 49.82 47.49 -27.90
CA ARG A 46 49.50 47.58 -29.35
C ARG A 46 48.41 46.57 -29.78
N GLY A 47 47.43 46.32 -28.90
CA GLY A 47 46.31 45.40 -29.15
C GLY A 47 46.57 43.93 -28.85
N ALA A 48 47.83 43.50 -28.66
CA ALA A 48 48.15 42.12 -28.29
C ALA A 48 48.07 41.92 -26.76
N PRO A 49 47.45 40.83 -26.27
CA PRO A 49 47.36 40.55 -24.83
C PRO A 49 48.73 40.09 -24.29
N ILE A 50 49.22 40.78 -23.26
CA ILE A 50 50.55 40.55 -22.66
C ILE A 50 50.47 40.11 -21.20
N GLY A 51 49.40 40.46 -20.49
CA GLY A 51 49.23 40.11 -19.08
C GLY A 51 47.79 40.12 -18.61
N ILE A 52 47.58 39.74 -17.36
CA ILE A 52 46.27 39.73 -16.70
C ILE A 52 46.39 40.37 -15.31
N VAL A 53 45.38 41.16 -14.93
CA VAL A 53 45.24 41.79 -13.61
C VAL A 53 43.83 41.49 -13.11
N THR A 54 43.72 41.14 -11.84
CA THR A 54 42.46 40.82 -11.18
C THR A 54 42.33 41.61 -9.88
N ASP A 55 41.16 41.62 -9.25
CA ASP A 55 40.95 42.31 -7.96
C ASP A 55 42.01 41.94 -6.91
N SER A 56 42.41 40.67 -6.86
CA SER A 56 43.45 40.18 -5.96
C SER A 56 44.82 40.79 -6.25
N ASP A 57 45.18 40.96 -7.53
CA ASP A 57 46.46 41.60 -7.88
C ASP A 57 46.49 43.07 -7.44
N ILE A 58 45.37 43.78 -7.56
CA ILE A 58 45.27 45.19 -7.15
C ILE A 58 45.35 45.30 -5.63
N LEU A 59 44.60 44.47 -4.91
CA LEU A 59 44.63 44.44 -3.44
C LEU A 59 46.02 44.07 -2.91
N ASP A 60 46.63 43.02 -3.45
CA ASP A 60 47.90 42.49 -2.93
C ASP A 60 49.11 43.32 -3.34
N LYS A 61 49.12 43.88 -4.56
CA LYS A 61 50.31 44.57 -5.11
C LYS A 61 50.26 46.09 -5.00
N VAL A 62 49.08 46.68 -4.82
CA VAL A 62 48.92 48.15 -4.72
C VAL A 62 48.40 48.55 -3.33
N VAL A 63 47.27 47.99 -2.89
CA VAL A 63 46.63 48.43 -1.65
C VAL A 63 47.43 47.99 -0.41
N GLN A 64 47.79 46.70 -0.31
CA GLN A 64 48.54 46.16 0.84
C GLN A 64 49.95 46.74 0.95
N THR A 65 50.55 47.14 -0.17
CA THR A 65 51.90 47.73 -0.22
C THR A 65 51.88 49.24 0.06
N GLY A 66 50.69 49.86 0.19
CA GLY A 66 50.53 51.30 0.38
C GLY A 66 50.89 52.13 -0.86
N GLY A 67 50.82 51.53 -2.05
CA GLY A 67 51.15 52.17 -3.32
C GLY A 67 50.10 53.20 -3.76
N ASP A 68 50.57 54.29 -4.38
CA ASP A 68 49.72 55.32 -5.00
C ASP A 68 49.18 54.82 -6.35
N SER A 69 47.89 54.51 -6.42
CA SER A 69 47.23 53.94 -7.60
C SER A 69 47.28 54.85 -8.83
N ASP A 70 47.43 56.16 -8.65
CA ASP A 70 47.51 57.15 -9.73
C ASP A 70 48.91 57.20 -10.38
N ARG A 71 49.92 56.58 -9.75
CA ARG A 71 51.31 56.56 -10.24
C ARG A 71 51.78 55.19 -10.70
N ILE A 72 51.14 54.12 -10.25
CA ILE A 72 51.50 52.75 -10.59
C ILE A 72 50.84 52.37 -11.91
N LEU A 73 51.63 51.89 -12.86
CA LEU A 73 51.13 51.44 -14.17
C LEU A 73 50.63 49.99 -14.11
N LEU A 74 49.57 49.67 -14.85
CA LEU A 74 48.99 48.32 -14.97
C LEU A 74 50.03 47.24 -15.30
N LYS A 75 50.98 47.55 -16.21
CA LYS A 75 52.04 46.61 -16.60
C LYS A 75 52.96 46.18 -15.47
N THR A 76 53.01 46.95 -14.38
CA THR A 76 53.88 46.65 -13.22
C THR A 76 53.24 45.67 -12.24
N ILE A 77 51.90 45.54 -12.25
CA ILE A 77 51.16 44.66 -11.35
C ILE A 77 50.59 43.43 -12.04
N MET A 78 50.63 43.37 -13.37
CA MET A 78 50.11 42.24 -14.15
C MET A 78 50.90 40.95 -13.96
N THR A 79 50.20 39.82 -14.08
CA THR A 79 50.85 38.52 -14.28
C THR A 79 51.16 38.35 -15.77
N SER A 80 52.44 38.14 -16.10
CA SER A 80 52.96 38.03 -17.47
C SER A 80 54.01 36.90 -17.54
N PRO A 81 54.08 36.11 -18.62
CA PRO A 81 53.20 36.17 -19.80
C PRO A 81 51.78 35.69 -19.50
N VAL A 82 50.80 36.22 -20.21
CA VAL A 82 49.42 35.73 -20.11
C VAL A 82 49.30 34.31 -20.65
N ILE A 83 48.74 33.40 -19.85
CA ILE A 83 48.46 32.03 -20.28
C ILE A 83 47.09 32.00 -20.96
N THR A 84 47.03 31.51 -22.19
CA THR A 84 45.84 31.56 -23.05
C THR A 84 45.48 30.18 -23.56
N ALA A 85 44.26 30.02 -24.08
CA ALA A 85 43.81 28.79 -24.72
C ALA A 85 43.06 29.07 -26.02
N SER A 86 43.06 28.09 -26.93
CA SER A 86 42.28 28.14 -28.17
C SER A 86 40.78 27.89 -27.90
N PRO A 87 39.85 28.47 -28.69
CA PRO A 87 38.42 28.14 -28.65
C PRO A 87 38.13 26.65 -28.79
N LYS A 88 39.00 25.90 -29.49
CA LYS A 88 38.87 24.46 -29.71
C LYS A 88 39.34 23.62 -28.52
N ALA A 89 40.04 24.22 -27.55
CA ALA A 89 40.51 23.51 -26.37
C ALA A 89 39.34 22.97 -25.55
N THR A 90 39.53 21.83 -24.92
CA THR A 90 38.52 21.22 -24.05
C THR A 90 38.55 21.84 -22.65
N ALA A 91 37.43 21.76 -21.93
CA ALA A 91 37.40 22.16 -20.52
C ALA A 91 38.45 21.43 -19.68
N ARG A 92 38.74 20.16 -20.00
CA ARG A 92 39.81 19.36 -19.38
C ARG A 92 41.19 19.97 -19.59
N GLU A 93 41.51 20.36 -20.81
CA GLU A 93 42.80 20.99 -21.14
C GLU A 93 42.95 22.33 -20.41
N VAL A 94 41.92 23.17 -20.41
CA VAL A 94 41.92 24.46 -19.71
C VAL A 94 42.05 24.29 -18.19
N LEU A 95 41.39 23.30 -17.60
CA LEU A 95 41.61 22.95 -16.19
C LEU A 95 43.02 22.44 -15.92
N GLY A 96 43.61 21.70 -16.87
CA GLY A 96 45.01 21.28 -16.82
C GLY A 96 45.96 22.46 -16.76
N LEU A 97 45.74 23.46 -17.64
CA LEU A 97 46.49 24.72 -17.63
C LEU A 97 46.31 25.48 -16.32
N MET A 98 45.06 25.64 -15.84
CA MET A 98 44.77 26.29 -14.55
C MET A 98 45.49 25.61 -13.39
N ARG A 99 45.50 24.28 -13.35
CA ARG A 99 46.18 23.50 -12.32
C ARG A 99 47.70 23.63 -12.40
N PHE A 100 48.26 23.53 -13.61
CA PHE A 100 49.70 23.56 -13.83
C PHE A 100 50.29 24.93 -13.48
N TYR A 101 49.68 26.01 -13.99
CA TYR A 101 50.13 27.38 -13.74
C TYR A 101 49.59 27.99 -12.44
N LYS A 102 48.75 27.24 -11.68
CA LYS A 102 48.08 27.70 -10.45
C LYS A 102 47.26 28.99 -10.64
N ILE A 103 46.60 29.12 -11.79
CA ILE A 103 45.77 30.27 -12.16
C ILE A 103 44.28 29.90 -12.18
N LYS A 104 43.41 30.87 -11.95
CA LYS A 104 41.94 30.65 -11.88
C LYS A 104 41.19 31.13 -13.12
N ARG A 105 41.85 31.84 -14.03
CA ARG A 105 41.25 32.50 -15.20
C ARG A 105 42.17 32.32 -16.40
N ILE A 106 41.62 31.97 -17.55
CA ILE A 106 42.35 31.80 -18.81
C ILE A 106 41.62 32.54 -19.93
N PRO A 107 42.24 33.57 -20.52
CA PRO A 107 41.74 34.19 -21.75
C PRO A 107 41.75 33.22 -22.93
N ILE A 108 40.67 33.27 -23.71
CA ILE A 108 40.53 32.49 -24.94
C ILE A 108 40.86 33.40 -26.13
N ILE A 109 41.78 32.95 -26.99
CA ILE A 109 42.28 33.73 -28.12
C ILE A 109 42.02 33.01 -29.44
N GLU A 110 41.45 33.75 -30.39
CA GLU A 110 41.26 33.34 -31.78
C GLU A 110 41.79 34.46 -32.69
N ASP A 111 42.64 34.13 -33.66
CA ASP A 111 43.23 35.08 -34.61
C ASP A 111 43.82 36.35 -33.94
N ASP A 112 44.66 36.16 -32.90
CA ASP A 112 45.28 37.20 -32.07
C ASP A 112 44.32 38.14 -31.32
N LYS A 113 43.03 37.80 -31.28
CA LYS A 113 42.00 38.55 -30.54
C LYS A 113 41.48 37.76 -29.36
N VAL A 114 41.27 38.45 -28.25
CA VAL A 114 40.61 37.85 -27.07
C VAL A 114 39.12 37.73 -27.35
N VAL A 115 38.63 36.50 -27.49
CA VAL A 115 37.21 36.21 -27.72
C VAL A 115 36.43 36.04 -26.42
N GLY A 116 37.13 35.81 -25.30
CA GLY A 116 36.49 35.37 -24.07
C GLY A 116 37.45 35.16 -22.91
N ILE A 117 36.88 34.94 -21.72
CA ILE A 117 37.61 34.40 -20.57
C ILE A 117 36.86 33.22 -19.97
N VAL A 118 37.61 32.20 -19.58
CA VAL A 118 37.08 31.03 -18.86
C VAL A 118 37.63 31.05 -17.45
N THR A 119 36.74 30.92 -16.46
CA THR A 119 37.12 30.89 -15.04
C THR A 119 36.95 29.49 -14.47
N GLN A 120 37.78 29.16 -13.48
CA GLN A 120 37.71 27.89 -12.77
C GLN A 120 36.34 27.68 -12.14
N ARG A 121 35.68 28.76 -11.68
CA ARG A 121 34.34 28.74 -11.10
C ARG A 121 33.30 28.25 -12.11
N VAL A 122 33.26 28.84 -13.31
CA VAL A 122 32.28 28.44 -14.36
C VAL A 122 32.49 26.98 -14.76
N LEU A 123 33.74 26.54 -14.92
CA LEU A 123 34.05 25.14 -15.22
C LEU A 123 33.62 24.21 -14.07
N ALA A 124 33.90 24.58 -12.82
CA ALA A 124 33.52 23.79 -11.64
C ALA A 124 31.99 23.67 -11.49
N ASP A 125 31.25 24.77 -11.68
CA ASP A 125 29.78 24.78 -11.60
C ASP A 125 29.15 23.94 -12.72
N SER A 126 29.69 24.02 -13.94
CA SER A 126 29.27 23.19 -15.07
C SER A 126 29.51 21.70 -14.81
N ILE A 127 30.69 21.33 -14.30
CA ILE A 127 31.01 19.94 -13.96
C ILE A 127 30.09 19.44 -12.85
N ARG A 128 29.92 20.21 -11.77
CA ARG A 128 29.02 19.88 -10.66
C ARG A 128 27.61 19.59 -11.17
N THR A 129 27.07 20.46 -12.03
CA THR A 129 25.73 20.30 -12.61
C THR A 129 25.64 19.02 -13.46
N SER A 130 26.65 18.77 -14.30
CA SER A 130 26.68 17.56 -15.15
C SER A 130 26.76 16.26 -14.35
N VAL A 131 27.51 16.24 -13.25
CA VAL A 131 27.64 15.08 -12.35
C VAL A 131 26.32 14.85 -11.59
N LEU A 132 25.71 15.92 -11.06
CA LEU A 132 24.42 15.84 -10.37
C LEU A 132 23.34 15.29 -11.32
N GLU A 133 23.22 15.84 -12.53
CA GLU A 133 22.25 15.33 -13.50
C GLU A 133 22.47 13.86 -13.84
N ARG A 134 23.72 13.43 -14.06
CA ARG A 134 24.03 12.04 -14.41
C ARG A 134 23.69 11.08 -13.26
N THR A 135 23.93 11.51 -12.02
CA THR A 135 23.65 10.73 -10.81
C THR A 135 22.14 10.62 -10.57
N PHE A 136 21.40 11.73 -10.67
CA PHE A 136 19.96 11.75 -10.42
C PHE A 136 19.13 11.17 -11.57
N ARG A 137 19.61 11.17 -12.82
CA ARG A 137 18.89 10.57 -13.96
C ARG A 137 18.63 9.08 -13.76
N LYS A 138 19.64 8.32 -13.32
CA LYS A 138 19.49 6.87 -13.05
C LYS A 138 18.51 6.59 -11.92
N TYR A 139 18.54 7.43 -10.87
CA TYR A 139 17.60 7.31 -9.76
C TYR A 139 16.16 7.65 -10.19
N ARG A 140 15.98 8.75 -10.94
CA ARG A 140 14.68 9.19 -11.44
C ARG A 140 14.09 8.20 -12.46
N SER A 141 14.90 7.59 -13.33
CA SER A 141 14.43 6.54 -14.24
C SER A 141 13.99 5.30 -13.45
N ALA A 142 14.80 4.83 -12.50
CA ALA A 142 14.44 3.66 -11.70
C ALA A 142 13.16 3.86 -10.87
N VAL A 143 12.95 5.04 -10.28
CA VAL A 143 11.71 5.36 -9.55
C VAL A 143 10.52 5.47 -10.52
N ARG A 144 10.70 6.11 -11.68
CA ARG A 144 9.65 6.23 -12.70
C ARG A 144 9.21 4.86 -13.21
N ASP A 145 10.17 3.98 -13.50
CA ASP A 145 9.88 2.64 -14.00
C ASP A 145 9.12 1.83 -12.93
N GLN A 146 9.52 1.93 -11.66
CA GLN A 146 8.79 1.29 -10.55
C GLN A 146 7.36 1.81 -10.38
N LEU A 147 7.13 3.12 -10.56
CA LEU A 147 5.80 3.71 -10.46
C LEU A 147 4.93 3.32 -11.65
N LYS A 148 5.49 3.32 -12.87
CA LYS A 148 4.79 2.85 -14.07
C LYS A 148 4.30 1.42 -13.91
N THR A 149 5.12 0.53 -13.34
CA THR A 149 4.71 -0.86 -13.10
C THR A 149 3.56 -0.97 -12.11
N LEU A 150 3.62 -0.19 -11.03
CA LEU A 150 2.53 -0.11 -10.06
C LEU A 150 1.22 0.37 -10.71
N LEU A 151 1.26 1.46 -11.47
CA LEU A 151 0.09 2.05 -12.11
C LEU A 151 -0.55 1.11 -13.14
N GLY A 152 0.25 0.48 -14.02
CA GLY A 152 -0.28 -0.39 -15.07
C GLY A 152 -0.91 -1.66 -14.52
N ASN A 153 -0.37 -2.18 -13.41
CA ASN A 153 -0.96 -3.31 -12.71
C ASN A 153 -2.23 -2.91 -11.94
N MET A 154 -2.24 -1.74 -11.30
CA MET A 154 -3.42 -1.19 -10.64
C MET A 154 -4.55 -0.94 -11.63
N GLY A 155 -4.25 -0.40 -12.82
CA GLY A 155 -5.23 -0.20 -13.86
C GLY A 155 -5.97 -1.48 -14.27
N LEU A 156 -5.22 -2.59 -14.45
CA LEU A 156 -5.82 -3.90 -14.73
C LEU A 156 -6.71 -4.39 -13.59
N VAL A 157 -6.25 -4.25 -12.34
CA VAL A 157 -6.96 -4.71 -11.15
C VAL A 157 -8.29 -3.97 -10.98
N ILE A 158 -8.28 -2.65 -11.15
CA ILE A 158 -9.48 -1.80 -11.05
C ILE A 158 -10.48 -2.08 -12.19
N GLN A 159 -10.00 -2.30 -13.42
CA GLN A 159 -10.87 -2.70 -14.54
C GLN A 159 -11.54 -4.06 -14.31
N PHE A 160 -10.78 -5.03 -13.78
CA PHE A 160 -11.34 -6.35 -13.48
C PHE A 160 -12.44 -6.26 -12.42
N ALA A 161 -12.26 -5.44 -11.40
CA ALA A 161 -13.33 -5.19 -10.43
C ALA A 161 -14.54 -4.50 -11.07
N GLY A 162 -14.33 -3.56 -11.99
CA GLY A 162 -15.40 -2.97 -12.81
C GLY A 162 -16.23 -4.03 -13.53
N ILE A 163 -15.60 -5.05 -14.14
CA ILE A 163 -16.29 -6.18 -14.80
C ILE A 163 -17.15 -6.96 -13.80
N LEU A 164 -16.63 -7.25 -12.61
CA LEU A 164 -17.39 -8.00 -11.60
C LEU A 164 -18.63 -7.24 -11.14
N LEU A 165 -18.52 -5.92 -10.94
CA LEU A 165 -19.65 -5.10 -10.50
C LEU A 165 -20.72 -4.84 -11.59
N VAL A 166 -20.50 -5.27 -12.84
CA VAL A 166 -21.55 -5.24 -13.87
C VAL A 166 -22.74 -6.13 -13.48
N PHE A 167 -22.49 -7.28 -12.85
CA PHE A 167 -23.54 -8.21 -12.49
C PHE A 167 -24.61 -7.60 -11.55
N PRO A 168 -24.27 -7.03 -10.39
CA PRO A 168 -25.26 -6.37 -9.53
C PRO A 168 -25.94 -5.16 -10.20
N ALA A 169 -25.25 -4.44 -11.10
CA ALA A 169 -25.86 -3.34 -11.87
C ALA A 169 -26.98 -3.85 -12.80
N LEU A 170 -26.73 -4.96 -13.50
CA LEU A 170 -27.72 -5.62 -14.35
C LEU A 170 -28.89 -6.19 -13.52
N LEU A 171 -28.61 -6.77 -12.36
CA LEU A 171 -29.65 -7.26 -11.45
C LEU A 171 -30.61 -6.12 -11.04
N GLY A 172 -30.08 -4.96 -10.67
CA GLY A 172 -30.90 -3.77 -10.36
C GLY A 172 -31.75 -3.32 -11.55
N ALA A 173 -31.18 -3.31 -12.75
CA ALA A 173 -31.92 -2.96 -13.96
C ALA A 173 -33.06 -3.97 -14.27
N PHE A 174 -32.80 -5.28 -14.15
CA PHE A 174 -33.80 -6.32 -14.40
C PHE A 174 -34.92 -6.37 -13.35
N THR A 175 -34.61 -6.02 -12.10
CA THR A 175 -35.61 -5.93 -11.02
C THR A 175 -36.39 -4.61 -11.02
N GLY A 176 -36.11 -3.70 -11.96
CA GLY A 176 -36.77 -2.39 -12.07
C GLY A 176 -36.33 -1.37 -11.03
N GLN A 177 -35.27 -1.66 -10.26
CA GLN A 177 -34.74 -0.79 -9.20
C GLN A 177 -33.72 0.20 -9.78
N THR A 178 -34.23 1.17 -10.54
CA THR A 178 -33.42 2.09 -11.37
C THR A 178 -32.45 2.95 -10.57
N GLU A 179 -32.81 3.42 -9.38
CA GLU A 179 -31.93 4.27 -8.55
C GLU A 179 -30.68 3.52 -8.07
N SER A 180 -30.88 2.34 -7.48
CA SER A 180 -29.78 1.46 -7.06
C SER A 180 -28.91 1.05 -8.26
N ALA A 181 -29.54 0.64 -9.37
CA ALA A 181 -28.83 0.27 -10.59
C ALA A 181 -27.95 1.42 -11.11
N ALA A 182 -28.49 2.65 -11.17
CA ALA A 182 -27.75 3.83 -11.62
C ALA A 182 -26.52 4.09 -10.74
N GLY A 183 -26.66 4.01 -9.42
CA GLY A 183 -25.53 4.15 -8.49
C GLY A 183 -24.41 3.13 -8.77
N VAL A 184 -24.76 1.86 -8.99
CA VAL A 184 -23.78 0.81 -9.32
C VAL A 184 -23.17 1.02 -10.72
N PHE A 185 -23.95 1.46 -11.72
CA PHE A 185 -23.42 1.79 -13.05
C PHE A 185 -22.40 2.94 -13.00
N ILE A 186 -22.65 3.99 -12.20
CA ILE A 186 -21.70 5.08 -12.02
C ILE A 186 -20.40 4.56 -11.40
N ALA A 187 -20.48 3.68 -10.39
CA ALA A 187 -19.31 3.03 -9.81
C ALA A 187 -18.52 2.23 -10.84
N VAL A 188 -19.19 1.43 -11.68
CA VAL A 188 -18.59 0.65 -12.76
C VAL A 188 -17.86 1.55 -13.76
N VAL A 189 -18.52 2.63 -14.22
CA VAL A 189 -17.91 3.60 -15.15
C VAL A 189 -16.69 4.26 -14.52
N GLY A 190 -16.77 4.66 -13.24
CA GLY A 190 -15.67 5.26 -12.49
C GLY A 190 -14.46 4.31 -12.38
N LEU A 191 -14.70 3.03 -12.09
CA LEU A 191 -13.66 2.00 -12.07
C LEU A 191 -13.01 1.83 -13.44
N PHE A 192 -13.79 1.69 -14.51
CA PHE A 192 -13.24 1.56 -15.86
C PHE A 192 -12.44 2.79 -16.28
N ALA A 193 -12.99 3.99 -16.09
CA ALA A 193 -12.32 5.24 -16.43
C ALA A 193 -10.98 5.37 -15.69
N THR A 194 -10.98 5.16 -14.37
CA THR A 194 -9.76 5.18 -13.55
C THR A 194 -8.77 4.13 -14.01
N GLY A 195 -9.24 2.90 -14.26
CA GLY A 195 -8.39 1.81 -14.71
C GLY A 195 -7.75 2.06 -16.08
N PHE A 196 -8.47 2.65 -17.03
CA PHE A 196 -7.92 3.08 -18.32
C PHE A 196 -6.88 4.18 -18.15
N ILE A 197 -7.17 5.21 -17.35
CA ILE A 197 -6.22 6.30 -17.04
C ILE A 197 -4.92 5.73 -16.44
N LEU A 198 -5.02 4.84 -15.46
CA LEU A 198 -3.86 4.20 -14.83
C LEU A 198 -3.05 3.36 -15.82
N ASN A 199 -3.70 2.66 -16.73
CA ASN A 199 -3.04 1.91 -17.81
C ASN A 199 -2.36 2.82 -18.83
N THR A 200 -2.90 4.02 -19.11
CA THR A 200 -2.26 4.98 -20.03
C THR A 200 -0.92 5.48 -19.49
N TYR A 201 -0.81 5.67 -18.16
CA TYR A 201 0.42 6.13 -17.51
C TYR A 201 1.32 5.00 -17.01
N GLY A 202 0.86 3.75 -17.08
CA GLY A 202 1.51 2.59 -16.49
C GLY A 202 1.93 1.52 -17.51
N GLU A 203 2.83 0.64 -17.11
CA GLU A 203 3.33 -0.47 -17.93
C GLU A 203 3.29 -1.75 -17.10
N ARG A 204 2.52 -2.75 -17.51
CA ARG A 204 2.36 -4.00 -16.73
C ARG A 204 3.69 -4.74 -16.60
N GLY A 205 3.96 -5.27 -15.41
CA GLY A 205 5.20 -6.00 -15.15
C GLY A 205 5.26 -6.60 -13.75
N PRO A 206 6.30 -7.37 -13.44
CA PRO A 206 6.45 -8.00 -12.12
C PRO A 206 6.68 -6.95 -11.03
N LEU A 207 6.07 -7.17 -9.86
CA LEU A 207 6.20 -6.29 -8.70
C LEU A 207 7.14 -6.86 -7.64
N ASN A 208 7.87 -5.97 -6.97
CA ASN A 208 8.56 -6.32 -5.72
C ASN A 208 7.58 -6.31 -4.54
N LEU A 209 8.00 -6.84 -3.38
CA LEU A 209 7.12 -6.98 -2.20
C LEU A 209 6.50 -5.64 -1.76
N LYS A 210 7.28 -4.54 -1.78
CA LYS A 210 6.77 -3.21 -1.43
C LYS A 210 5.69 -2.75 -2.42
N GLN A 211 5.95 -2.90 -3.72
CA GLN A 211 5.00 -2.51 -4.77
C GLN A 211 3.73 -3.36 -4.72
N SER A 212 3.86 -4.68 -4.49
CA SER A 212 2.71 -5.57 -4.31
C SER A 212 1.88 -5.14 -3.10
N SER A 213 2.51 -4.83 -1.96
CA SER A 213 1.80 -4.32 -0.77
C SER A 213 1.10 -2.99 -1.03
N ILE A 214 1.75 -2.04 -1.72
CA ILE A 214 1.13 -0.75 -2.09
C ILE A 214 -0.07 -1.01 -3.00
N LEU A 215 0.11 -1.81 -4.05
CA LEU A 215 -0.93 -2.13 -5.01
C LEU A 215 -2.16 -2.71 -4.32
N VAL A 216 -1.97 -3.67 -3.43
CA VAL A 216 -3.05 -4.33 -2.69
C VAL A 216 -3.84 -3.30 -1.90
N VAL A 217 -3.18 -2.56 -1.01
CA VAL A 217 -3.82 -1.58 -0.12
C VAL A 217 -4.52 -0.50 -0.94
N SER A 218 -3.83 0.09 -1.93
CA SER A 218 -4.39 1.17 -2.74
C SER A 218 -5.57 0.71 -3.58
N SER A 219 -5.56 -0.54 -4.06
CA SER A 219 -6.67 -1.01 -4.88
C SER A 219 -7.93 -1.23 -4.04
N PHE A 220 -7.84 -1.74 -2.81
CA PHE A 220 -9.04 -1.83 -1.96
C PHE A 220 -9.55 -0.47 -1.49
N LEU A 221 -8.66 0.50 -1.27
CA LEU A 221 -9.10 1.88 -1.01
C LEU A 221 -9.85 2.47 -2.22
N LEU A 222 -9.37 2.22 -3.45
CA LEU A 222 -10.08 2.63 -4.66
C LEU A 222 -11.40 1.86 -4.84
N LEU A 223 -11.44 0.56 -4.54
CA LEU A 223 -12.67 -0.22 -4.57
C LEU A 223 -13.70 0.31 -3.56
N GLY A 224 -13.27 0.56 -2.32
CA GLY A 224 -14.13 1.17 -1.31
C GLY A 224 -14.61 2.56 -1.72
N LEU A 225 -13.75 3.36 -2.37
CA LEU A 225 -14.13 4.68 -2.86
C LEU A 225 -15.21 4.59 -3.93
N PHE A 226 -15.00 3.81 -4.99
CA PHE A 226 -15.99 3.68 -6.07
C PHE A 226 -17.23 2.91 -5.62
N GLY A 227 -17.08 1.89 -4.76
CA GLY A 227 -18.21 1.16 -4.23
C GLY A 227 -18.98 1.88 -3.14
N SER A 228 -18.52 3.06 -2.70
CA SER A 228 -19.32 3.94 -1.85
C SER A 228 -20.43 4.67 -2.64
N ILE A 229 -20.25 4.82 -3.95
CA ILE A 229 -21.14 5.59 -4.83
C ILE A 229 -22.60 5.10 -4.79
N PRO A 230 -22.90 3.79 -4.84
CA PRO A 230 -24.28 3.31 -4.74
C PRO A 230 -24.96 3.74 -3.43
N TYR A 231 -24.24 3.69 -2.31
CA TYR A 231 -24.78 4.14 -1.01
C TYR A 231 -24.95 5.65 -0.95
N MET A 232 -24.05 6.43 -1.56
CA MET A 232 -24.20 7.89 -1.64
C MET A 232 -25.39 8.29 -2.51
N TYR A 233 -25.63 7.56 -3.60
CA TYR A 233 -26.69 7.84 -4.55
C TYR A 233 -28.08 7.48 -3.99
N VAL A 234 -28.21 6.32 -3.36
CA VAL A 234 -29.48 5.88 -2.73
C VAL A 234 -29.71 6.55 -1.37
N ASN A 235 -28.64 6.89 -0.66
CA ASN A 235 -28.65 7.49 0.67
C ASN A 235 -29.53 6.73 1.69
N PRO A 236 -29.14 5.51 2.10
CA PRO A 236 -29.92 4.72 3.05
C PRO A 236 -29.85 5.25 4.50
N PHE A 237 -29.06 6.30 4.75
CA PHE A 237 -28.78 6.83 6.10
C PHE A 237 -29.71 7.98 6.49
N GLY A 238 -30.63 8.37 5.61
CA GLY A 238 -31.54 9.49 5.82
C GLY A 238 -30.92 10.85 5.50
N ASN A 239 -31.54 11.93 5.99
CA ASN A 239 -31.12 13.28 5.69
C ASN A 239 -29.96 13.73 6.60
N ILE A 240 -28.73 13.37 6.22
CA ILE A 240 -27.49 13.69 6.94
C ILE A 240 -26.57 14.61 6.12
N PRO A 241 -25.63 15.33 6.77
CA PRO A 241 -24.63 16.14 6.08
C PRO A 241 -23.80 15.34 5.06
N LEU A 242 -23.31 16.01 4.01
CA LEU A 242 -22.63 15.36 2.87
C LEU A 242 -21.33 14.63 3.28
N ASP A 243 -20.59 15.20 4.23
CA ASP A 243 -19.39 14.59 4.82
C ASP A 243 -19.73 13.31 5.61
N ALA A 244 -20.77 13.36 6.44
CA ALA A 244 -21.27 12.18 7.15
C ALA A 244 -21.79 11.11 6.18
N LEU A 245 -22.52 11.51 5.13
CA LEU A 245 -22.98 10.62 4.06
C LEU A 245 -21.80 9.91 3.40
N PHE A 246 -20.78 10.66 2.98
CA PHE A 246 -19.59 10.08 2.37
C PHE A 246 -18.91 9.08 3.31
N VAL A 247 -18.70 9.44 4.59
CA VAL A 247 -18.01 8.56 5.56
C VAL A 247 -18.82 7.29 5.82
N ASN A 248 -20.14 7.38 5.99
CA ASN A 248 -21.01 6.23 6.20
C ASN A 248 -21.07 5.32 4.94
N SER A 249 -21.16 5.92 3.75
CA SER A 249 -21.09 5.18 2.47
C SER A 249 -19.73 4.51 2.25
N PHE A 250 -18.64 5.19 2.60
CA PHE A 250 -17.28 4.67 2.49
C PHE A 250 -17.03 3.56 3.53
N PHE A 251 -17.58 3.70 4.73
CA PHE A 251 -17.55 2.65 5.77
C PHE A 251 -18.24 1.37 5.28
N GLU A 252 -19.48 1.46 4.78
CA GLU A 252 -20.21 0.31 4.23
C GLU A 252 -19.43 -0.36 3.09
N SER A 253 -18.87 0.44 2.18
CA SER A 253 -18.12 -0.09 1.04
C SER A 253 -16.81 -0.77 1.45
N ILE A 254 -16.03 -0.15 2.34
CA ILE A 254 -14.80 -0.76 2.86
C ILE A 254 -15.14 -2.04 3.61
N SER A 255 -16.15 -2.04 4.49
CA SER A 255 -16.59 -3.23 5.21
C SER A 255 -17.01 -4.37 4.27
N GLY A 256 -17.70 -4.03 3.18
CA GLY A 256 -18.03 -4.95 2.10
C GLY A 256 -16.79 -5.55 1.43
N PHE A 257 -15.95 -4.73 0.78
CA PHE A 257 -14.79 -5.26 0.07
C PHE A 257 -13.77 -5.94 0.99
N THR A 258 -13.59 -5.48 2.23
CA THR A 258 -12.66 -6.10 3.18
C THR A 258 -13.22 -7.32 3.91
N THR A 259 -14.45 -7.76 3.56
CA THR A 259 -15.14 -8.93 4.12
C THR A 259 -15.25 -8.89 5.64
N ILE A 260 -15.79 -7.80 6.17
CA ILE A 260 -15.86 -7.58 7.63
C ILE A 260 -17.27 -7.72 8.13
N GLY A 261 -18.22 -7.00 7.52
CA GLY A 261 -19.63 -7.13 7.89
C GLY A 261 -20.11 -6.15 8.94
N LEU A 262 -19.23 -5.30 9.49
CA LEU A 262 -19.65 -4.15 10.28
C LEU A 262 -20.49 -3.21 9.41
N SER A 263 -21.60 -2.74 9.94
CA SER A 263 -22.57 -1.98 9.16
C SER A 263 -23.17 -0.83 9.95
N MET A 264 -23.39 0.27 9.24
CA MET A 264 -24.18 1.44 9.63
C MET A 264 -25.65 1.31 9.20
N ILE A 265 -26.02 0.23 8.50
CA ILE A 265 -27.38 -0.05 8.03
C ILE A 265 -27.95 -1.21 8.85
N PHE A 266 -28.64 -0.87 9.95
CA PHE A 266 -29.20 -1.87 10.88
C PHE A 266 -30.45 -2.61 10.36
N PHE A 267 -31.20 -1.99 9.46
CA PHE A 267 -32.42 -2.57 8.86
C PHE A 267 -32.23 -2.75 7.35
N PRO A 268 -31.42 -3.72 6.91
CA PRO A 268 -31.09 -3.92 5.51
C PRO A 268 -32.29 -4.35 4.65
N GLU A 269 -33.33 -4.92 5.26
CA GLU A 269 -34.61 -5.22 4.62
C GLU A 269 -35.34 -3.99 4.06
N ASN A 270 -34.99 -2.78 4.50
CA ASN A 270 -35.55 -1.53 3.97
C ASN A 270 -34.84 -1.03 2.72
N LEU A 271 -33.73 -1.66 2.32
CA LEU A 271 -33.00 -1.30 1.11
C LEU A 271 -33.69 -1.87 -0.14
N PRO A 272 -33.51 -1.23 -1.31
CA PRO A 272 -33.79 -1.90 -2.58
C PRO A 272 -33.03 -3.24 -2.66
N ASP A 273 -33.72 -4.34 -3.01
CA ASP A 273 -33.12 -5.69 -3.05
C ASP A 273 -31.81 -5.77 -3.83
N SER A 274 -31.66 -4.98 -4.90
CA SER A 274 -30.44 -4.91 -5.70
C SER A 274 -29.27 -4.27 -4.95
N LEU A 275 -29.53 -3.26 -4.10
CA LEU A 275 -28.52 -2.65 -3.23
C LEU A 275 -28.19 -3.60 -2.07
N ASN A 276 -29.20 -4.25 -1.50
CA ASN A 276 -29.00 -5.28 -0.47
C ASN A 276 -28.09 -6.41 -0.99
N PHE A 277 -28.41 -6.95 -2.17
CA PHE A 277 -27.59 -7.93 -2.87
C PHE A 277 -26.18 -7.40 -3.16
N TYR A 278 -26.06 -6.15 -3.64
CA TYR A 278 -24.78 -5.50 -3.91
C TYR A 278 -23.86 -5.52 -2.69
N ARG A 279 -24.39 -5.25 -1.48
CA ARG A 279 -23.62 -5.30 -0.22
C ARG A 279 -22.90 -6.62 -0.06
N SER A 280 -23.61 -7.74 -0.03
CA SER A 280 -22.99 -9.05 0.12
C SER A 280 -22.18 -9.48 -1.10
N TYR A 281 -22.55 -9.02 -2.31
CA TYR A 281 -21.76 -9.25 -3.51
C TYR A 281 -20.36 -8.62 -3.43
N THR A 282 -20.23 -7.43 -2.83
CA THR A 282 -18.91 -6.81 -2.60
C THR A 282 -18.03 -7.66 -1.67
N GLN A 283 -18.62 -8.34 -0.68
CA GLN A 283 -17.91 -9.31 0.17
C GLN A 283 -17.44 -10.51 -0.64
N TRP A 284 -18.28 -11.02 -1.54
CA TRP A 284 -17.88 -12.11 -2.43
C TRP A 284 -16.72 -11.73 -3.36
N VAL A 285 -16.79 -10.53 -3.97
CA VAL A 285 -15.74 -9.97 -4.83
C VAL A 285 -14.43 -9.73 -4.07
N GLY A 286 -14.50 -9.11 -2.90
CA GLY A 286 -13.33 -8.81 -2.06
C GLY A 286 -12.72 -10.03 -1.38
N GLY A 287 -13.55 -11.03 -1.10
CA GLY A 287 -13.19 -12.34 -0.55
C GLY A 287 -12.41 -13.19 -1.54
N LEU A 288 -13.11 -13.68 -2.56
CA LEU A 288 -12.60 -14.68 -3.48
C LEU A 288 -11.92 -14.02 -4.69
N SER A 289 -12.58 -13.12 -5.41
CA SER A 289 -12.09 -12.69 -6.72
C SER A 289 -10.83 -11.83 -6.67
N PHE A 290 -10.71 -10.97 -5.66
CA PHE A 290 -9.68 -9.94 -5.65
C PHE A 290 -8.33 -10.39 -5.08
N ILE A 291 -8.35 -11.17 -3.99
CA ILE A 291 -7.14 -11.79 -3.44
C ILE A 291 -6.50 -12.70 -4.49
N TYR A 292 -7.29 -13.52 -5.20
CA TYR A 292 -6.75 -14.41 -6.23
C TYR A 292 -6.18 -13.66 -7.43
N LEU A 293 -6.83 -12.58 -7.89
CA LEU A 293 -6.31 -11.75 -8.98
C LEU A 293 -4.93 -11.17 -8.63
N ILE A 294 -4.79 -10.63 -7.42
CA ILE A 294 -3.52 -10.09 -6.93
C ILE A 294 -2.48 -11.19 -6.77
N MET A 295 -2.83 -12.31 -6.14
CA MET A 295 -1.90 -13.41 -5.91
C MET A 295 -1.40 -14.03 -7.22
N MET A 296 -2.28 -14.16 -8.22
CA MET A 296 -1.97 -14.72 -9.54
C MET A 296 -1.04 -13.82 -10.37
N LEU A 297 -1.14 -12.51 -10.19
CA LEU A 297 -0.39 -11.51 -10.97
C LEU A 297 0.91 -11.04 -10.29
N PHE A 298 0.96 -10.98 -8.95
CA PHE A 298 2.00 -10.23 -8.22
C PHE A 298 2.94 -11.05 -7.34
N TYR A 299 2.77 -12.37 -7.29
CA TYR A 299 3.78 -13.25 -6.70
C TYR A 299 4.56 -14.01 -7.79
N PRO A 300 5.87 -13.73 -7.95
CA PRO A 300 6.73 -14.55 -8.79
C PRO A 300 6.74 -16.00 -8.27
N GLU A 301 6.53 -16.99 -9.13
CA GLU A 301 6.52 -18.42 -8.77
C GLU A 301 7.76 -18.82 -7.93
N GLN A 302 8.90 -18.16 -8.15
CA GLN A 302 10.16 -18.37 -7.43
C GLN A 302 10.14 -17.93 -5.95
N LYS A 303 9.36 -16.91 -5.57
CA LYS A 303 9.16 -16.51 -4.16
C LYS A 303 8.05 -17.31 -3.49
N LEU A 304 7.08 -17.77 -4.29
CA LEU A 304 6.11 -18.76 -3.85
C LEU A 304 6.76 -20.10 -3.52
N ASN A 305 7.85 -20.44 -4.21
CA ASN A 305 8.72 -21.57 -3.88
C ASN A 305 9.44 -21.44 -2.52
N ALA A 306 9.47 -20.26 -1.89
CA ALA A 306 9.94 -20.12 -0.49
C ALA A 306 8.80 -20.39 0.51
N MET A 307 7.56 -20.02 0.19
CA MET A 307 6.37 -20.44 0.95
C MET A 307 6.06 -21.94 0.78
N LYS A 308 6.57 -22.56 -0.29
CA LYS A 308 6.50 -24.01 -0.58
C LYS A 308 7.11 -24.88 0.53
N SER A 309 8.14 -24.42 1.25
CA SER A 309 8.70 -25.17 2.39
C SER A 309 7.87 -25.04 3.66
N MET A 310 7.06 -23.98 3.79
CA MET A 310 6.11 -23.82 4.90
C MET A 310 4.76 -24.51 4.64
N LEU A 311 4.41 -24.79 3.37
CA LEU A 311 3.05 -25.21 2.96
C LEU A 311 2.90 -26.68 2.51
N GLY A 312 3.94 -27.51 2.59
CA GLY A 312 3.82 -28.99 2.57
C GLY A 312 3.16 -29.63 1.33
N GLY A 313 3.17 -28.98 0.17
CA GLY A 313 2.50 -29.44 -1.06
C GLY A 313 3.44 -29.76 -2.23
N THR A 314 3.11 -30.81 -2.98
CA THR A 314 3.74 -31.18 -4.27
C THR A 314 3.32 -30.25 -5.40
N MET A 315 4.14 -30.23 -6.47
CA MET A 315 4.04 -29.33 -7.62
C MET A 315 2.68 -29.36 -8.31
N LEU A 316 1.88 -28.31 -8.11
CA LEU A 316 0.95 -27.80 -9.11
C LEU A 316 1.44 -26.42 -9.54
N ARG A 317 1.23 -26.07 -10.81
CA ARG A 317 1.41 -24.68 -11.26
C ARG A 317 0.46 -23.84 -10.41
N PHE A 318 0.96 -22.88 -9.63
CA PHE A 318 0.16 -22.15 -8.64
C PHE A 318 -1.13 -21.54 -9.24
N LYS A 319 -1.06 -21.13 -10.51
CA LYS A 319 -2.22 -20.69 -11.30
C LYS A 319 -3.33 -21.74 -11.41
N GLN A 320 -2.98 -23.01 -11.62
CA GLN A 320 -3.95 -24.12 -11.65
C GLN A 320 -4.59 -24.35 -10.29
N LEU A 321 -3.82 -24.25 -9.20
CA LEU A 321 -4.35 -24.36 -7.83
C LEU A 321 -5.44 -23.30 -7.58
N LEU A 322 -5.18 -22.03 -7.92
CA LEU A 322 -6.14 -20.95 -7.73
C LEU A 322 -7.42 -21.12 -8.56
N ILE A 323 -7.31 -21.55 -9.82
CA ILE A 323 -8.46 -21.83 -10.67
C ILE A 323 -9.30 -22.95 -10.06
N THR A 324 -8.67 -24.05 -9.63
CA THR A 324 -9.38 -25.19 -9.04
C THR A 324 -10.08 -24.82 -7.74
N ILE A 325 -9.44 -24.06 -6.85
CA ILE A 325 -10.07 -23.58 -5.61
C ILE A 325 -11.28 -22.69 -5.94
N SER A 326 -11.17 -21.83 -6.95
CA SER A 326 -12.29 -20.98 -7.39
C SER A 326 -13.50 -21.80 -7.84
N ILE A 327 -13.27 -22.89 -8.58
CA ILE A 327 -14.33 -23.82 -9.01
C ILE A 327 -14.97 -24.50 -7.79
N ILE A 328 -14.16 -25.02 -6.86
CA ILE A 328 -14.65 -25.68 -5.64
C ILE A 328 -15.53 -24.73 -4.82
N PHE A 329 -15.06 -23.50 -4.57
CA PHE A 329 -15.82 -22.51 -3.81
C PHE A 329 -17.08 -22.04 -4.53
N THR A 330 -17.08 -21.95 -5.86
CA THR A 330 -18.28 -21.67 -6.64
C THR A 330 -19.33 -22.78 -6.46
N ILE A 331 -18.90 -24.05 -6.47
CA ILE A 331 -19.80 -25.20 -6.23
C ILE A 331 -20.32 -25.16 -4.79
N TYR A 332 -19.48 -24.94 -3.78
CA TYR A 332 -19.92 -24.81 -2.39
C TYR A 332 -20.94 -23.70 -2.21
N THR A 333 -20.68 -22.54 -2.83
CA THR A 333 -21.60 -21.40 -2.80
C THR A 333 -22.95 -21.79 -3.41
N ALA A 334 -22.98 -22.41 -4.60
CA ALA A 334 -24.22 -22.84 -5.24
C ALA A 334 -25.00 -23.86 -4.39
N VAL A 335 -24.32 -24.86 -3.82
CA VAL A 335 -24.95 -25.87 -2.95
C VAL A 335 -25.53 -25.22 -1.69
N LEU A 336 -24.78 -24.34 -1.03
CA LEU A 336 -25.24 -23.66 0.18
C LEU A 336 -26.42 -22.73 -0.09
N ILE A 337 -26.47 -22.06 -1.27
CA ILE A 337 -27.64 -21.26 -1.69
C ILE A 337 -28.88 -22.14 -1.79
N LEU A 338 -28.78 -23.29 -2.46
CA LEU A 338 -29.90 -24.22 -2.60
C LEU A 338 -30.37 -24.77 -1.25
N LEU A 339 -29.43 -25.06 -0.34
CA LEU A 339 -29.75 -25.51 1.01
C LEU A 339 -30.43 -24.41 1.83
N ALA A 340 -29.92 -23.18 1.81
CA ALA A 340 -30.51 -22.04 2.50
C ALA A 340 -31.95 -21.79 2.01
N TYR A 341 -32.14 -21.74 0.69
CA TYR A 341 -33.45 -21.57 0.07
C TYR A 341 -34.43 -22.70 0.43
N SER A 342 -33.95 -23.94 0.57
CA SER A 342 -34.79 -25.08 0.96
C SER A 342 -35.32 -25.03 2.39
N THR A 343 -34.79 -24.14 3.25
CA THR A 343 -35.20 -24.06 4.66
C THR A 343 -36.57 -23.43 4.85
N ASP A 344 -36.87 -22.35 4.13
CA ASP A 344 -38.14 -21.62 4.24
C ASP A 344 -38.67 -21.04 2.91
N GLY A 345 -37.90 -21.13 1.82
CA GLY A 345 -38.30 -20.66 0.49
C GLY A 345 -38.57 -19.17 0.38
N THR A 346 -38.05 -18.35 1.30
CA THR A 346 -38.44 -16.95 1.46
C THR A 346 -38.05 -16.05 0.29
N ASN A 347 -36.76 -15.88 0.01
CA ASN A 347 -36.29 -15.00 -1.07
C ASN A 347 -34.91 -15.44 -1.59
N PHE A 348 -34.88 -15.92 -2.84
CA PHE A 348 -33.66 -16.40 -3.49
C PHE A 348 -32.54 -15.34 -3.58
N ILE A 349 -32.86 -14.05 -3.74
CA ILE A 349 -31.87 -12.97 -3.77
C ILE A 349 -31.24 -12.83 -2.38
N TYR A 350 -32.04 -12.91 -1.32
CA TYR A 350 -31.56 -12.77 0.06
C TYR A 350 -30.76 -13.99 0.48
N ASP A 351 -31.21 -15.20 0.17
CA ASP A 351 -30.44 -16.42 0.44
C ASP A 351 -29.10 -16.39 -0.32
N THR A 352 -29.09 -15.90 -1.56
CA THR A 352 -27.85 -15.71 -2.33
C THR A 352 -26.92 -14.69 -1.67
N ALA A 353 -27.45 -13.54 -1.25
CA ALA A 353 -26.69 -12.52 -0.54
C ALA A 353 -26.12 -13.05 0.78
N LEU A 354 -26.91 -13.76 1.58
CA LEU A 354 -26.48 -14.37 2.83
C LEU A 354 -25.32 -15.35 2.61
N ILE A 355 -25.42 -16.23 1.61
CA ILE A 355 -24.38 -17.24 1.36
C ILE A 355 -23.12 -16.64 0.75
N PHE A 356 -23.23 -15.60 -0.08
CA PHE A 356 -22.08 -14.83 -0.56
C PHE A 356 -21.28 -14.22 0.59
N ALA A 357 -21.96 -13.61 1.55
CA ALA A 357 -21.36 -13.13 2.79
C ALA A 357 -20.79 -14.28 3.64
N THR A 358 -21.48 -15.42 3.70
CA THR A 358 -21.07 -16.55 4.54
C THR A 358 -19.79 -17.24 4.06
N VAL A 359 -19.73 -17.62 2.79
CA VAL A 359 -18.59 -18.39 2.25
C VAL A 359 -17.30 -17.58 2.20
N THR A 360 -17.43 -16.24 2.23
CA THR A 360 -16.30 -15.31 2.28
C THR A 360 -15.97 -14.81 3.68
N THR A 361 -16.62 -15.39 4.71
CA THR A 361 -16.49 -14.97 6.12
C THR A 361 -16.66 -13.46 6.27
N GLY A 362 -17.67 -12.90 5.60
CA GLY A 362 -17.90 -11.46 5.51
C GLY A 362 -19.03 -10.94 6.39
N GLY A 363 -20.08 -11.70 6.66
CA GLY A 363 -21.05 -11.35 7.72
C GLY A 363 -22.17 -10.37 7.40
N PHE A 364 -22.27 -9.82 6.19
CA PHE A 364 -23.47 -9.05 5.85
C PHE A 364 -24.71 -9.96 5.79
N SER A 365 -25.75 -9.57 6.53
CA SER A 365 -27.06 -10.20 6.49
C SER A 365 -28.01 -9.36 5.63
N PRO A 366 -28.82 -9.99 4.75
CA PRO A 366 -29.81 -9.27 3.96
C PRO A 366 -31.02 -8.81 4.78
N SER A 367 -31.20 -9.33 5.98
CA SER A 367 -32.27 -8.94 6.90
C SER A 367 -31.80 -9.07 8.35
N SER A 368 -32.31 -8.21 9.22
CA SER A 368 -32.07 -8.25 10.67
C SER A 368 -32.51 -9.58 11.34
N THR A 369 -33.41 -10.36 10.72
CA THR A 369 -33.98 -11.59 11.30
C THR A 369 -33.51 -12.88 10.65
N PHE A 370 -32.77 -12.81 9.54
CA PHE A 370 -32.38 -13.99 8.74
C PHE A 370 -31.47 -14.95 9.50
N VAL A 371 -30.60 -14.43 10.35
CA VAL A 371 -29.76 -15.23 11.24
C VAL A 371 -30.36 -15.13 12.64
N SER A 372 -31.17 -16.11 13.02
CA SER A 372 -31.86 -16.13 14.31
C SER A 372 -32.17 -17.58 14.73
N MET A 373 -32.53 -17.77 16.01
CA MET A 373 -32.89 -19.09 16.55
C MET A 373 -34.22 -19.62 16.00
N ASP A 374 -35.00 -18.80 15.29
CA ASP A 374 -36.28 -19.19 14.72
C ASP A 374 -36.13 -20.13 13.51
N ASN A 375 -35.00 -20.08 12.80
CA ASN A 375 -34.69 -20.96 11.67
C ASN A 375 -33.37 -21.72 11.92
N ILE A 376 -33.43 -22.73 12.80
CA ILE A 376 -32.31 -23.62 13.13
C ILE A 376 -31.66 -24.26 11.90
N PRO A 377 -32.41 -24.80 10.90
CA PRO A 377 -31.80 -25.33 9.68
C PRO A 377 -30.90 -24.32 8.96
N ARG A 378 -31.34 -23.05 8.84
CA ARG A 378 -30.53 -21.99 8.25
C ARG A 378 -29.27 -21.70 9.07
N LEU A 379 -29.36 -21.69 10.40
CA LEU A 379 -28.17 -21.54 11.26
C LEU A 379 -27.12 -22.62 10.99
N PHE A 380 -27.53 -23.87 10.74
CA PHE A 380 -26.59 -24.93 10.36
C PHE A 380 -25.97 -24.72 8.98
N VAL A 381 -26.74 -24.24 8.00
CA VAL A 381 -26.23 -23.93 6.66
C VAL A 381 -25.19 -22.80 6.74
N VAL A 382 -25.53 -21.71 7.43
CA VAL A 382 -24.62 -20.57 7.66
C VAL A 382 -23.38 -21.03 8.44
N GLY A 383 -23.58 -21.78 9.54
CA GLY A 383 -22.50 -22.36 10.34
C GLY A 383 -21.53 -23.23 9.55
N ALA A 384 -22.03 -24.09 8.68
CA ALA A 384 -21.22 -24.90 7.80
C ALA A 384 -20.42 -24.03 6.80
N GLY A 385 -21.07 -23.03 6.20
CA GLY A 385 -20.41 -22.08 5.30
C GLY A 385 -19.27 -21.31 5.98
N MET A 386 -19.48 -20.84 7.22
CA MET A 386 -18.45 -20.16 8.02
C MET A 386 -17.22 -21.06 8.23
N ILE A 387 -17.44 -22.32 8.61
CA ILE A 387 -16.34 -23.28 8.82
C ILE A 387 -15.62 -23.57 7.49
N ILE A 388 -16.36 -23.78 6.39
CA ILE A 388 -15.77 -23.98 5.06
C ILE A 388 -14.87 -22.81 4.68
N GLY A 389 -15.31 -21.57 4.88
CA GLY A 389 -14.54 -20.36 4.58
C GLY A 389 -13.28 -20.20 5.45
N ALA A 390 -13.32 -20.66 6.70
CA ALA A 390 -12.23 -20.51 7.65
C ALA A 390 -11.12 -21.58 7.53
N LEU A 391 -11.40 -22.71 6.88
CA LEU A 391 -10.44 -23.81 6.66
C LEU A 391 -9.45 -23.49 5.52
N PRO A 392 -8.24 -24.09 5.51
CA PRO A 392 -7.23 -23.77 4.50
C PRO A 392 -7.68 -24.20 3.10
N PHE A 393 -7.40 -23.40 2.07
CA PHE A 393 -7.76 -23.79 0.70
C PHE A 393 -7.09 -25.10 0.25
N ALA A 394 -5.89 -25.40 0.76
CA ALA A 394 -5.21 -26.67 0.49
C ALA A 394 -5.96 -27.88 1.04
N PHE A 395 -6.70 -27.71 2.15
CA PHE A 395 -7.57 -28.75 2.70
C PHE A 395 -8.70 -29.09 1.72
N HIS A 396 -9.40 -28.07 1.21
CA HIS A 396 -10.46 -28.24 0.22
C HIS A 396 -9.95 -28.91 -1.06
N TYR A 397 -8.79 -28.47 -1.55
CA TYR A 397 -8.14 -29.12 -2.70
C TYR A 397 -7.88 -30.62 -2.45
N SER A 398 -7.41 -30.99 -1.25
CA SER A 398 -7.09 -32.39 -0.93
C SER A 398 -8.29 -33.34 -0.88
N ILE A 399 -9.49 -32.84 -0.61
CA ILE A 399 -10.72 -33.65 -0.53
C ILE A 399 -11.09 -34.25 -1.89
N PHE A 400 -10.92 -33.47 -2.96
CA PHE A 400 -11.39 -33.80 -4.31
C PHE A 400 -10.38 -34.58 -5.16
N PHE A 401 -9.08 -34.57 -4.82
CA PHE A 401 -8.05 -35.25 -5.61
C PHE A 401 -7.47 -36.47 -4.86
N LYS A 402 -7.73 -37.68 -5.42
CA LYS A 402 -7.44 -39.00 -4.84
C LYS A 402 -5.98 -39.23 -4.42
N GLU A 403 -5.00 -38.66 -5.11
CA GLU A 403 -3.57 -38.87 -4.82
C GLU A 403 -3.11 -38.26 -3.48
N LEU A 404 -3.87 -37.30 -2.92
CA LEU A 404 -3.58 -36.65 -1.64
C LEU A 404 -4.44 -37.12 -0.46
N ARG A 405 -5.45 -37.98 -0.69
CA ARG A 405 -6.33 -38.52 0.38
C ARG A 405 -5.63 -39.35 1.44
N ARG A 406 -4.36 -39.75 1.22
CA ARG A 406 -3.54 -40.46 2.22
C ARG A 406 -2.94 -39.56 3.30
N LYS A 407 -3.03 -38.23 3.20
CA LYS A 407 -2.57 -37.31 4.26
C LYS A 407 -3.66 -37.12 5.32
N ARG A 408 -3.29 -37.35 6.59
CA ARG A 408 -4.09 -37.00 7.78
C ARG A 408 -4.48 -35.52 7.73
N LEU A 409 -5.59 -35.16 8.38
CA LEU A 409 -5.94 -33.77 8.69
C LEU A 409 -4.69 -33.02 9.15
N GLY A 410 -4.39 -31.87 8.53
CA GLY A 410 -3.24 -31.06 8.91
C GLY A 410 -3.34 -30.68 10.39
N THR A 411 -2.20 -30.67 11.09
CA THR A 411 -2.14 -30.35 12.53
C THR A 411 -2.82 -29.03 12.86
N GLU A 412 -2.71 -28.03 11.97
CA GLU A 412 -3.40 -26.74 12.11
C GLU A 412 -4.93 -26.87 12.15
N VAL A 413 -5.51 -27.69 11.26
CA VAL A 413 -6.97 -27.92 11.22
C VAL A 413 -7.45 -28.63 12.49
N LEU A 414 -6.65 -29.58 12.99
CA LEU A 414 -6.96 -30.29 14.23
C LEU A 414 -6.91 -29.35 15.44
N ILE A 415 -5.86 -28.52 15.55
CA ILE A 415 -5.75 -27.51 16.62
C ILE A 415 -6.93 -26.55 16.57
N TYR A 416 -7.27 -26.06 15.38
CA TYR A 416 -8.39 -25.16 15.19
C TYR A 416 -9.72 -25.78 15.63
N ALA A 417 -10.00 -27.03 15.20
CA ALA A 417 -11.21 -27.74 15.62
C ALA A 417 -11.26 -27.97 17.14
N MET A 418 -10.14 -28.30 17.78
CA MET A 418 -10.07 -28.46 19.24
C MET A 418 -10.37 -27.14 19.96
N VAL A 419 -9.85 -26.01 19.48
CA VAL A 419 -10.13 -24.69 20.07
C VAL A 419 -11.62 -24.37 20.00
N LEU A 420 -12.27 -24.59 18.84
CA LEU A 420 -13.70 -24.35 18.68
C LEU A 420 -14.53 -25.20 19.66
N VAL A 421 -14.28 -26.52 19.69
CA VAL A 421 -15.03 -27.44 20.56
C VAL A 421 -14.81 -27.11 22.04
N ALA A 422 -13.60 -26.75 22.45
CA ALA A 422 -13.30 -26.39 23.83
C ALA A 422 -13.89 -25.04 24.24
N ALA A 423 -14.02 -24.09 23.31
CA ALA A 423 -14.53 -22.75 23.60
C ALA A 423 -16.04 -22.72 23.87
N VAL A 424 -16.83 -23.60 23.24
CA VAL A 424 -18.30 -23.66 23.43
C VAL A 424 -18.73 -23.82 24.90
N PRO A 425 -18.30 -24.85 25.66
CA PRO A 425 -18.71 -25.01 27.05
C PRO A 425 -18.25 -23.87 27.95
N VAL A 426 -17.07 -23.29 27.67
CA VAL A 426 -16.56 -22.13 28.40
C VAL A 426 -17.45 -20.92 28.15
N PHE A 427 -17.85 -20.67 26.90
CA PHE A 427 -18.75 -19.57 26.58
C PHE A 427 -20.11 -19.72 27.24
N ILE A 428 -20.68 -20.93 27.24
CA ILE A 428 -21.95 -21.22 27.91
C ILE A 428 -21.84 -20.86 29.40
N ALA A 429 -20.78 -21.30 30.07
CA ALA A 429 -20.55 -21.02 31.48
C ALA A 429 -20.37 -19.53 31.79
N LEU A 430 -19.75 -18.76 30.88
CA LEU A 430 -19.51 -17.33 31.06
C LEU A 430 -20.73 -16.46 30.72
N SER A 431 -21.47 -16.81 29.66
CA SER A 431 -22.56 -15.99 29.10
C SER A 431 -23.95 -16.37 29.59
N GLY A 432 -24.16 -17.62 30.01
CA GLY A 432 -25.49 -18.16 30.25
C GLY A 432 -26.34 -18.37 28.99
N ALA A 433 -25.75 -18.24 27.80
CA ALA A 433 -26.46 -18.42 26.54
C ALA A 433 -26.86 -19.88 26.29
N ASP A 434 -27.91 -20.08 25.49
CA ASP A 434 -28.30 -21.38 24.97
C ASP A 434 -27.11 -22.08 24.25
N PRO A 435 -26.93 -23.41 24.37
CA PRO A 435 -25.80 -24.11 23.76
C PRO A 435 -25.63 -23.92 22.25
N LEU A 436 -26.73 -23.84 21.49
CA LEU A 436 -26.66 -23.61 20.04
C LEU A 436 -26.30 -22.16 19.74
N ALA A 437 -26.87 -21.20 20.49
CA ALA A 437 -26.49 -19.80 20.38
C ALA A 437 -25.01 -19.58 20.71
N ALA A 438 -24.52 -20.21 21.78
CA ALA A 438 -23.12 -20.21 22.15
C ALA A 438 -22.24 -20.80 21.04
N ALA A 439 -22.57 -22.00 20.55
CA ALA A 439 -21.81 -22.63 19.47
C ALA A 439 -21.75 -21.75 18.21
N PHE A 440 -22.87 -21.14 17.83
CA PHE A 440 -22.95 -20.27 16.66
C PHE A 440 -22.04 -19.04 16.80
N HIS A 441 -22.08 -18.33 17.94
CA HIS A 441 -21.27 -17.13 18.15
C HIS A 441 -19.78 -17.45 18.30
N ILE A 442 -19.43 -18.64 18.83
CA ILE A 442 -18.04 -19.12 18.87
C ILE A 442 -17.50 -19.40 17.48
N VAL A 443 -18.29 -20.10 16.65
CA VAL A 443 -17.94 -20.30 15.23
C VAL A 443 -17.83 -18.96 14.53
N SER A 444 -18.80 -18.06 14.70
CA SER A 444 -18.79 -16.73 14.08
C SER A 444 -17.56 -15.90 14.44
N ALA A 445 -17.24 -15.77 15.74
CA ALA A 445 -16.07 -15.03 16.22
C ALA A 445 -14.75 -15.62 15.71
N SER A 446 -14.60 -16.93 15.80
CA SER A 446 -13.33 -17.60 15.45
C SER A 446 -13.13 -17.76 13.94
N THR A 447 -14.20 -17.92 13.17
CA THR A 447 -14.14 -17.89 11.69
C THR A 447 -14.06 -16.47 11.15
N THR A 448 -14.18 -15.47 12.04
CA THR A 448 -14.27 -14.03 11.72
C THR A 448 -15.38 -13.74 10.72
N SER A 449 -16.53 -14.42 10.85
CA SER A 449 -17.64 -14.29 9.90
C SER A 449 -18.70 -13.28 10.32
N GLY A 450 -18.76 -12.88 11.59
CA GLY A 450 -19.52 -11.70 12.01
C GLY A 450 -21.03 -11.85 12.14
N PHE A 451 -21.59 -12.99 11.76
CA PHE A 451 -23.00 -13.26 11.99
C PHE A 451 -23.29 -13.32 13.49
N GLN A 452 -24.32 -12.61 13.91
CA GLN A 452 -24.75 -12.57 15.30
C GLN A 452 -26.25 -12.36 15.42
N PHE A 453 -26.78 -12.82 16.54
CA PHE A 453 -28.17 -12.59 16.97
C PHE A 453 -28.30 -12.45 18.48
N LEU A 454 -27.24 -12.70 19.24
CA LEU A 454 -27.17 -12.30 20.64
C LEU A 454 -26.87 -10.81 20.73
N ASP A 455 -27.49 -10.13 21.69
CA ASP A 455 -27.15 -8.75 22.01
C ASP A 455 -25.82 -8.69 22.76
N LEU A 456 -24.75 -8.35 22.03
CA LEU A 456 -23.41 -8.32 22.57
C LEU A 456 -23.12 -7.10 23.47
N THR A 457 -24.03 -6.12 23.57
CA THR A 457 -23.85 -5.01 24.52
C THR A 457 -24.00 -5.49 25.96
N THR A 458 -24.97 -6.38 26.20
CA THR A 458 -25.43 -6.83 27.52
C THR A 458 -24.72 -8.08 28.04
N ILE A 459 -23.99 -8.81 27.20
CA ILE A 459 -23.29 -10.02 27.65
C ILE A 459 -22.22 -9.69 28.69
N PRO A 460 -21.93 -10.60 29.64
CA PRO A 460 -20.89 -10.39 30.63
C PRO A 460 -19.53 -10.05 30.01
N ILE A 461 -18.76 -9.19 30.67
CA ILE A 461 -17.44 -8.74 30.19
C ILE A 461 -16.52 -9.93 29.92
N ALA A 462 -16.55 -10.97 30.77
CA ALA A 462 -15.77 -12.18 30.57
C ALA A 462 -16.10 -12.89 29.24
N SER A 463 -17.37 -12.89 28.83
CA SER A 463 -17.82 -13.41 27.53
C SER A 463 -17.32 -12.55 26.37
N LYS A 464 -17.37 -11.21 26.49
CA LYS A 464 -16.82 -10.29 25.48
C LYS A 464 -15.32 -10.52 25.29
N VAL A 465 -14.56 -10.61 26.38
CA VAL A 465 -13.12 -10.88 26.37
C VAL A 465 -12.85 -12.23 25.68
N MET A 466 -13.66 -13.25 25.94
CA MET A 466 -13.49 -14.54 25.28
C MET A 466 -13.71 -14.46 23.77
N LEU A 467 -14.74 -13.75 23.31
CA LEU A 467 -14.98 -13.51 21.89
C LEU A 467 -13.84 -12.68 21.26
N ILE A 468 -13.35 -11.63 21.93
CA ILE A 468 -12.17 -10.85 21.50
C ILE A 468 -10.96 -11.76 21.30
N MET A 469 -10.69 -12.69 22.21
CA MET A 469 -9.58 -13.64 22.09
C MET A 469 -9.74 -14.57 20.88
N LEU A 470 -10.97 -15.03 20.59
CA LEU A 470 -11.27 -15.87 19.43
C LEU A 470 -11.20 -15.10 18.11
N MET A 471 -11.66 -13.85 18.09
CA MET A 471 -11.52 -12.93 16.95
C MET A 471 -10.04 -12.66 16.64
N LEU A 472 -9.24 -12.37 17.67
CA LEU A 472 -7.79 -12.20 17.55
C LEU A 472 -7.11 -13.46 17.02
N LEU A 473 -7.49 -14.64 17.51
CA LEU A 473 -6.97 -15.92 17.01
C LEU A 473 -7.32 -16.09 15.51
N GLY A 474 -8.58 -15.88 15.17
CA GLY A 474 -9.12 -16.06 13.83
C GLY A 474 -9.06 -17.50 13.32
N GLY A 475 -9.15 -17.64 12.00
CA GLY A 475 -9.15 -18.94 11.31
C GLY A 475 -7.76 -19.52 11.05
N THR A 476 -7.68 -20.46 10.11
CA THR A 476 -6.40 -21.04 9.70
C THR A 476 -5.65 -20.16 8.69
N ALA A 477 -4.39 -20.47 8.43
CA ALA A 477 -3.64 -19.89 7.32
C ALA A 477 -4.30 -20.17 5.97
N PHE A 478 -4.14 -19.23 5.04
CA PHE A 478 -4.57 -19.38 3.65
C PHE A 478 -6.05 -19.79 3.51
N SER A 479 -6.90 -19.08 4.24
CA SER A 479 -8.36 -19.16 4.22
C SER A 479 -8.96 -17.75 4.11
N THR A 480 -10.29 -17.64 4.03
CA THR A 480 -10.97 -16.33 3.91
C THR A 480 -11.05 -15.54 5.21
N ALA A 481 -10.96 -16.24 6.35
CA ALA A 481 -10.99 -15.64 7.68
C ALA A 481 -9.86 -14.61 7.90
N GLY A 482 -9.99 -13.76 8.91
CA GLY A 482 -8.97 -12.81 9.35
C GLY A 482 -8.20 -13.27 10.60
N GLY A 483 -7.77 -12.29 11.39
CA GLY A 483 -7.06 -12.46 12.66
C GLY A 483 -5.57 -12.79 12.53
N ILE A 484 -4.97 -13.18 13.66
CA ILE A 484 -3.55 -13.54 13.79
C ILE A 484 -3.23 -14.84 13.05
N LYS A 485 -4.20 -15.75 12.95
CA LYS A 485 -4.11 -17.12 12.44
C LYS A 485 -3.52 -18.12 13.42
N VAL A 486 -4.15 -19.30 13.48
CA VAL A 486 -3.72 -20.44 14.30
C VAL A 486 -2.28 -20.87 13.97
N SER A 487 -1.90 -20.88 12.69
CA SER A 487 -0.53 -21.19 12.25
C SER A 487 0.56 -20.38 12.92
N ARG A 488 0.36 -19.07 13.18
CA ARG A 488 1.39 -18.22 13.81
C ARG A 488 1.64 -18.61 15.25
N LEU A 489 0.58 -18.93 16.00
CA LEU A 489 0.71 -19.42 17.36
C LEU A 489 1.34 -20.82 17.39
N TYR A 490 0.97 -21.68 16.45
CA TYR A 490 1.59 -23.00 16.32
C TYR A 490 3.09 -22.91 16.00
N LEU A 491 3.52 -22.00 15.11
CA LEU A 491 4.93 -21.74 14.81
C LEU A 491 5.71 -21.26 16.06
N VAL A 492 5.12 -20.36 16.84
CA VAL A 492 5.69 -19.89 18.12
C VAL A 492 5.85 -21.06 19.09
N TYR A 493 4.81 -21.90 19.24
CA TYR A 493 4.85 -23.09 20.07
C TYR A 493 5.94 -24.07 19.65
N GLN A 494 6.06 -24.38 18.35
CA GLN A 494 7.11 -25.26 17.82
C GLN A 494 8.51 -24.72 18.14
N LYS A 495 8.72 -23.41 17.99
CA LYS A 495 10.01 -22.78 18.28
C LYS A 495 10.38 -22.84 19.76
N ILE A 496 9.42 -22.60 20.66
CA ILE A 496 9.64 -22.61 22.12
C ILE A 496 9.86 -24.05 22.63
N THR A 497 9.03 -25.00 22.19
CA THR A 497 9.09 -26.39 22.65
C THR A 497 10.17 -27.23 21.97
N LYS A 498 10.83 -26.69 20.94
CA LYS A 498 11.81 -27.39 20.09
C LYS A 498 11.24 -28.68 19.46
N LYS A 499 9.93 -28.82 19.38
CA LYS A 499 9.24 -30.02 18.89
C LYS A 499 9.16 -30.00 17.35
N ASP A 500 9.61 -31.10 16.74
CA ASP A 500 9.62 -31.39 15.29
C ASP A 500 10.12 -30.28 14.37
N ILE A 501 11.44 -30.07 14.42
CA ILE A 501 12.20 -29.40 13.34
C ILE A 501 12.43 -30.37 12.15
N THR A 502 12.10 -31.66 12.29
CA THR A 502 12.62 -32.75 11.44
C THR A 502 11.63 -33.45 10.49
N ASP A 503 10.31 -33.24 10.59
CA ASP A 503 9.35 -34.16 9.91
C ASP A 503 8.47 -33.58 8.80
N ILE A 504 8.84 -32.42 8.23
CA ILE A 504 8.24 -31.96 6.96
C ILE A 504 9.35 -31.77 5.94
N ALA A 505 9.28 -32.62 4.90
CA ALA A 505 10.18 -32.72 3.76
C ALA A 505 10.86 -31.40 3.36
N GLY A 506 12.17 -31.34 3.59
CA GLY A 506 13.05 -30.25 3.17
C GLY A 506 13.37 -29.29 4.31
N SER A 507 14.60 -29.38 4.84
CA SER A 507 15.12 -28.54 5.91
C SER A 507 14.76 -27.07 5.70
N ILE A 508 13.75 -26.56 6.42
CA ILE A 508 13.61 -25.12 6.60
C ILE A 508 14.89 -24.71 7.30
N SER A 509 15.75 -23.94 6.62
CA SER A 509 16.97 -23.43 7.24
C SER A 509 16.61 -22.78 8.59
N THR A 510 17.41 -23.00 9.62
CA THR A 510 17.21 -22.40 10.95
C THR A 510 16.92 -20.90 10.85
N ARG A 511 17.60 -20.22 9.92
CA ARG A 511 17.40 -18.82 9.57
C ARG A 511 16.00 -18.47 9.06
N ALA A 512 15.39 -19.32 8.24
CA ALA A 512 14.03 -19.11 7.73
C ALA A 512 12.99 -19.30 8.84
N MET A 513 13.20 -20.27 9.73
CA MET A 513 12.36 -20.48 10.92
C MET A 513 12.47 -19.30 11.89
N ASP A 514 13.69 -18.79 12.13
CA ASP A 514 13.91 -17.60 12.97
C ASP A 514 13.18 -16.39 12.39
N LYS A 515 13.30 -16.15 11.08
CA LYS A 515 12.60 -15.05 10.41
C LYS A 515 11.08 -15.18 10.57
N ALA A 516 10.50 -16.35 10.31
CA ALA A 516 9.07 -16.59 10.46
C ALA A 516 8.59 -16.41 11.91
N PHE A 517 9.40 -16.81 12.90
CA PHE A 517 9.12 -16.60 14.32
C PHE A 517 9.08 -15.11 14.68
N TYR A 518 10.09 -14.33 14.29
CA TYR A 518 10.12 -12.88 14.56
C TYR A 518 8.97 -12.14 13.87
N GLU A 519 8.68 -12.48 12.61
CA GLU A 519 7.53 -11.92 11.89
C GLU A 519 6.20 -12.25 12.58
N SER A 520 6.06 -13.47 13.12
CA SER A 520 4.89 -13.88 13.89
C SER A 520 4.74 -13.08 15.18
N MET A 521 5.82 -12.90 15.94
CA MET A 521 5.81 -12.10 17.17
C MET A 521 5.47 -10.63 16.91
N ILE A 522 6.03 -10.04 15.86
CA ILE A 522 5.74 -8.66 15.46
C ILE A 522 4.26 -8.51 15.13
N VAL A 523 3.69 -9.44 14.36
CA VAL A 523 2.27 -9.37 13.97
C VAL A 523 1.35 -9.57 15.18
N ILE A 524 1.63 -10.55 16.05
CA ILE A 524 0.85 -10.77 17.28
C ILE A 524 0.86 -9.51 18.16
N GLY A 525 2.06 -8.94 18.41
CA GLY A 525 2.20 -7.72 19.19
C GLY A 525 1.49 -6.52 18.54
N ALA A 526 1.55 -6.41 17.21
CA ALA A 526 0.88 -5.33 16.49
C ALA A 526 -0.64 -5.44 16.54
N TYR A 527 -1.23 -6.63 16.40
CA TYR A 527 -2.68 -6.82 16.54
C TYR A 527 -3.17 -6.36 17.92
N ILE A 528 -2.50 -6.81 18.98
CA ILE A 528 -2.86 -6.44 20.36
C ILE A 528 -2.68 -4.94 20.57
N ALA A 529 -1.54 -4.37 20.18
CA ALA A 529 -1.26 -2.95 20.38
C ALA A 529 -2.23 -2.05 19.61
N ILE A 530 -2.53 -2.36 18.34
CA ILE A 530 -3.47 -1.57 17.53
C ILE A 530 -4.88 -1.68 18.11
N ALA A 531 -5.34 -2.88 18.47
CA ALA A 531 -6.66 -3.07 19.09
C ALA A 531 -6.81 -2.26 20.39
N LEU A 532 -5.80 -2.29 21.27
CA LEU A 532 -5.82 -1.53 22.53
C LEU A 532 -5.81 -0.01 22.29
N VAL A 533 -4.92 0.48 21.42
CA VAL A 533 -4.81 1.92 21.14
C VAL A 533 -6.07 2.46 20.48
N THR A 534 -6.60 1.74 19.49
CA THR A 534 -7.82 2.16 18.77
C THR A 534 -9.06 1.99 19.62
N GLY A 535 -9.14 0.94 20.46
CA GLY A 535 -10.22 0.78 21.44
C GLY A 535 -10.22 1.89 22.50
N LEU A 536 -9.05 2.30 23.01
CA LEU A 536 -8.94 3.45 23.92
C LEU A 536 -9.38 4.75 23.24
N ALA A 537 -8.98 4.97 21.98
CA ALA A 537 -9.36 6.15 21.22
C ALA A 537 -10.88 6.21 20.99
N ILE A 538 -11.49 5.11 20.52
CA ILE A 538 -12.94 5.02 20.30
C ILE A 538 -13.70 5.21 21.60
N GLY A 539 -13.28 4.56 22.69
CA GLY A 539 -13.91 4.72 24.00
C GLY A 539 -13.91 6.17 24.50
N ALA A 540 -12.84 6.91 24.22
CA ALA A 540 -12.73 8.33 24.57
C ALA A 540 -13.54 9.25 23.65
N LEU A 541 -13.69 8.91 22.36
CA LEU A 541 -14.42 9.72 21.38
C LEU A 541 -15.94 9.56 21.49
N GLU A 542 -16.41 8.34 21.79
CA GLU A 542 -17.85 8.00 21.83
C GLU A 542 -18.44 7.96 23.25
N ASP A 543 -17.62 8.17 24.28
CA ASP A 543 -18.04 8.04 25.69
C ASP A 543 -18.64 6.67 26.03
N ILE A 544 -18.05 5.60 25.47
CA ILE A 544 -18.45 4.21 25.72
C ILE A 544 -17.41 3.47 26.57
N THR A 545 -17.86 2.43 27.26
CA THR A 545 -16.97 1.62 28.10
C THR A 545 -15.86 0.96 27.29
N PHE A 546 -14.67 0.82 27.89
CA PHE A 546 -13.50 0.30 27.20
C PHE A 546 -13.70 -1.13 26.66
N ASP A 547 -14.47 -1.98 27.33
CA ASP A 547 -14.77 -3.34 26.86
C ASP A 547 -15.54 -3.32 25.53
N ASN A 548 -16.52 -2.43 25.38
CA ASN A 548 -17.28 -2.26 24.14
C ASN A 548 -16.40 -1.65 23.04
N ALA A 549 -15.64 -0.61 23.35
CA ALA A 549 -14.76 0.03 22.38
C ALA A 549 -13.64 -0.92 21.89
N LEU A 550 -13.06 -1.71 22.79
CA LEU A 550 -12.06 -2.73 22.45
C LEU A 550 -12.67 -3.85 21.60
N PHE A 551 -13.94 -4.20 21.85
CA PHE A 551 -14.68 -5.19 21.06
C PHE A 551 -14.84 -4.72 19.61
N GLU A 552 -15.34 -3.50 19.39
CA GLU A 552 -15.48 -2.91 18.04
C GLU A 552 -14.13 -2.76 17.33
N ALA A 553 -13.13 -2.23 18.03
CA ALA A 553 -11.79 -2.03 17.49
C ALA A 553 -11.16 -3.36 17.06
N THR A 554 -11.29 -4.40 17.90
CA THR A 554 -10.79 -5.75 17.60
C THR A 554 -11.57 -6.36 16.45
N SER A 555 -12.90 -6.27 16.46
CA SER A 555 -13.76 -6.82 15.40
C SER A 555 -13.39 -6.24 14.03
N ALA A 556 -13.22 -4.91 13.92
CA ALA A 556 -12.74 -4.28 12.70
C ALA A 556 -11.33 -4.74 12.32
N LEU A 557 -10.40 -4.79 13.29
CA LEU A 557 -9.00 -5.14 13.04
C LEU A 557 -8.81 -6.59 12.63
N THR A 558 -9.60 -7.52 13.16
CA THR A 558 -9.49 -8.95 12.84
C THR A 558 -10.39 -9.36 11.69
N THR A 559 -11.07 -8.40 11.06
CA THR A 559 -12.09 -8.61 10.02
C THR A 559 -13.20 -9.56 10.49
N SER A 560 -13.66 -9.40 11.74
CA SER A 560 -14.66 -10.30 12.33
C SER A 560 -16.10 -9.90 12.07
N GLY A 561 -16.46 -8.62 12.13
CA GLY A 561 -17.85 -8.19 11.91
C GLY A 561 -18.81 -8.30 13.09
N LEU A 562 -18.45 -8.97 14.18
CA LEU A 562 -19.27 -8.95 15.39
C LEU A 562 -19.30 -7.53 15.95
N SER A 563 -20.43 -7.09 16.46
CA SER A 563 -20.61 -5.71 16.90
C SER A 563 -21.48 -5.62 18.14
N THR A 564 -21.17 -4.63 18.96
CA THR A 564 -22.05 -4.15 20.03
C THR A 564 -23.07 -3.14 19.49
N TYR A 565 -22.99 -2.76 18.22
CA TYR A 565 -23.85 -1.78 17.56
C TYR A 565 -23.86 -0.39 18.22
N LEU A 566 -22.87 -0.08 19.07
CA LEU A 566 -22.73 1.22 19.72
C LEU A 566 -22.10 2.28 18.80
N ILE A 567 -21.43 1.85 17.72
CA ILE A 567 -20.96 2.74 16.67
C ILE A 567 -22.03 2.78 15.57
N ALA A 568 -22.60 3.96 15.34
CA ALA A 568 -23.77 4.15 14.48
C ALA A 568 -23.58 5.27 13.46
N VAL A 569 -24.65 5.55 12.70
CA VAL A 569 -24.68 6.53 11.61
C VAL A 569 -24.28 7.94 12.08
N ASP A 570 -24.56 8.28 13.32
CA ASP A 570 -24.33 9.57 13.98
C ASP A 570 -23.05 9.63 14.85
N SER A 571 -22.34 8.51 15.00
CA SER A 571 -21.04 8.46 15.70
C SER A 571 -19.99 9.40 15.09
N ASP A 572 -18.98 9.71 15.88
CA ASP A 572 -17.90 10.61 15.50
C ASP A 572 -17.18 10.12 14.22
N ILE A 573 -16.87 11.08 13.34
CA ILE A 573 -16.25 10.80 12.04
C ILE A 573 -14.87 10.14 12.24
N LEU A 574 -14.11 10.56 13.24
CA LEU A 574 -12.79 10.00 13.52
C LEU A 574 -12.91 8.55 14.01
N SER A 575 -13.90 8.23 14.86
CA SER A 575 -14.17 6.84 15.28
C SER A 575 -14.42 5.92 14.07
N LYS A 576 -15.22 6.37 13.11
CA LYS A 576 -15.48 5.62 11.86
C LYS A 576 -14.23 5.46 11.02
N PHE A 577 -13.40 6.51 10.91
CA PHE A 577 -12.11 6.41 10.21
C PHE A 577 -11.12 5.48 10.90
N ILE A 578 -11.09 5.44 12.24
CA ILE A 578 -10.27 4.51 13.00
C ILE A 578 -10.70 3.07 12.68
N LEU A 579 -12.01 2.78 12.69
CA LEU A 579 -12.52 1.48 12.29
C LEU A 579 -12.17 1.16 10.84
N ILE A 580 -12.39 2.08 9.89
CA ILE A 580 -11.99 1.91 8.47
C ILE A 580 -10.49 1.58 8.34
N ALA A 581 -9.62 2.25 9.10
CA ALA A 581 -8.19 1.97 9.10
C ALA A 581 -7.88 0.59 9.67
N ASN A 582 -8.56 0.17 10.74
CA ASN A 582 -8.46 -1.17 11.31
C ASN A 582 -8.91 -2.25 10.31
N MET A 583 -10.04 -2.02 9.65
CA MET A 583 -10.60 -2.89 8.60
C MET A 583 -9.59 -3.17 7.49
N VAL A 584 -9.01 -2.10 6.94
CA VAL A 584 -7.96 -2.16 5.90
C VAL A 584 -6.70 -2.85 6.44
N SER A 585 -6.29 -2.55 7.68
CA SER A 585 -5.06 -3.10 8.27
C SER A 585 -5.13 -4.59 8.55
N GLY A 586 -6.28 -5.05 9.04
CA GLY A 586 -6.56 -6.46 9.29
C GLY A 586 -6.50 -7.30 8.03
N ARG A 587 -7.21 -6.83 6.99
CA ARG A 587 -7.40 -7.60 5.76
C ARG A 587 -6.11 -7.94 5.03
N PHE A 588 -5.11 -7.06 5.08
CA PHE A 588 -3.84 -7.27 4.36
C PHE A 588 -2.77 -7.97 5.15
N GLU A 589 -3.09 -8.43 6.36
CA GLU A 589 -2.13 -8.76 7.41
C GLU A 589 -1.26 -7.53 7.71
N ILE A 590 -1.23 -7.08 8.96
CA ILE A 590 -0.51 -5.86 9.38
C ILE A 590 0.93 -5.78 8.81
N ILE A 591 1.57 -6.93 8.62
CA ILE A 591 2.89 -7.05 8.01
C ILE A 591 3.00 -6.51 6.57
N ALA A 592 1.96 -6.63 5.73
CA ALA A 592 1.97 -6.09 4.38
C ALA A 592 2.06 -4.56 4.40
N ILE A 593 1.34 -3.90 5.31
CA ILE A 593 1.44 -2.46 5.53
C ILE A 593 2.84 -2.11 6.04
N MET A 594 3.38 -2.91 6.98
CA MET A 594 4.74 -2.69 7.48
C MET A 594 5.80 -2.80 6.38
N TYR A 595 5.64 -3.66 5.37
CA TYR A 595 6.57 -3.74 4.23
C TYR A 595 6.61 -2.46 3.37
N ILE A 596 5.54 -1.67 3.38
CA ILE A 596 5.49 -0.38 2.67
C ILE A 596 6.49 0.59 3.31
N PHE A 597 6.46 0.71 4.65
CA PHE A 597 7.18 1.73 5.39
C PHE A 597 8.54 1.25 5.93
N ILE A 598 8.69 -0.02 6.29
CA ILE A 598 9.87 -0.54 7.00
C ILE A 598 10.77 -1.34 6.05
N ALA A 599 11.87 -0.70 5.63
CA ALA A 599 12.82 -1.31 4.69
C ALA A 599 13.52 -2.57 5.22
N ARG A 600 13.72 -2.67 6.54
CA ARG A 600 14.43 -3.79 7.19
C ARG A 600 13.69 -5.11 7.10
N LEU A 601 12.35 -5.09 7.14
CA LEU A 601 11.52 -6.29 7.06
C LEU A 601 11.52 -6.94 5.67
N ARG A 602 11.89 -6.17 4.64
CA ARG A 602 11.98 -6.65 3.25
C ARG A 602 13.28 -7.40 2.93
N ARG A 603 14.28 -7.34 3.82
CA ARG A 603 15.57 -8.05 3.68
C ARG A 603 15.48 -9.43 4.34
#